data_AF-A0A3D0H6C6-F1
#
_entry.id   AF-A0A3D0H6C6-F1
#
_cell.length_a   1.000
_cell.length_b   1.000
_cell.length_c   1.000
_cell.angle_alpha   90.00
_cell.angle_beta   90.00
_cell.angle_gamma   90.00
#
_symmetry.space_group_name_H-M   'P 1'
#
loop_
_entity.id
_entity.type
_entity.pdbx_description
1 polymer ?
#
loop_
_entity_poly.entity_id
_entity_poly.type
_entity_poly.pdbx_seq_one_letter_code
_entity_poly.pdbx_strand_id
1 'polypeptide(L)'
;MQPLDILGCSLNGAKLVEASAGTGKTFALALLYLRLILEKGLHPSQILVVTYTEAATKELRDRIRTRLAQAFQAFTDPQNEGPDELVRTLLSRTADLPRAVQRLDQA
;
A
#
# COMPACT_ATOMS: atom_id res chain seq x y z
N MET A 1 -22.41 -9.87 -0.33
CA MET A 1 -21.48 -8.77 -0.08
C MET A 1 -20.21 -9.02 -0.88
N GLN A 2 -19.66 -8.03 -1.58
CA GLN A 2 -18.47 -8.25 -2.41
C GLN A 2 -17.18 -8.08 -1.59
N PRO A 3 -16.20 -9.01 -1.71
CA PRO A 3 -14.86 -8.83 -1.15
C PRO A 3 -14.22 -7.53 -1.68
N LEU A 4 -13.41 -6.87 -0.85
CA LEU A 4 -12.63 -5.70 -1.29
C LEU A 4 -11.65 -6.12 -2.39
N ASP A 5 -11.86 -5.63 -3.60
CA ASP A 5 -10.84 -5.68 -4.66
C ASP A 5 -9.78 -4.61 -4.38
N ILE A 6 -8.68 -5.00 -3.75
CA ILE A 6 -7.61 -4.10 -3.35
C ILE A 6 -6.91 -3.47 -4.56
N LEU A 7 -6.83 -4.15 -5.71
CA LEU A 7 -6.10 -3.66 -6.89
C LEU A 7 -6.99 -2.89 -7.87
N GLY A 8 -8.26 -3.26 -7.99
CA GLY A 8 -9.20 -2.62 -8.93
C GLY A 8 -10.06 -1.54 -8.29
N CYS A 9 -10.11 -1.42 -6.96
CA CYS A 9 -10.92 -0.36 -6.36
C CYS A 9 -10.33 1.03 -6.66
N SER A 10 -11.19 1.95 -7.14
CA SER A 10 -10.88 3.39 -7.25
C SER A 10 -10.36 3.95 -5.91
N LEU A 11 -9.32 4.78 -5.99
CA LEU A 11 -8.73 5.51 -4.85
C LEU A 11 -9.34 6.91 -4.64
N ASN A 12 -10.43 7.23 -5.36
CA ASN A 12 -11.13 8.51 -5.26
C ASN A 12 -12.48 8.32 -4.56
N GLY A 13 -12.94 9.39 -3.89
CA GLY A 13 -14.25 9.43 -3.22
C GLY A 13 -14.28 8.66 -1.89
N ALA A 14 -15.48 8.50 -1.35
CA ALA A 14 -15.70 7.77 -0.11
C ALA A 14 -15.93 6.28 -0.39
N LYS A 15 -15.30 5.41 0.41
CA LYS A 15 -15.51 3.96 0.36
C LYS A 15 -15.73 3.40 1.74
N LEU A 16 -16.74 2.55 1.87
CA LEU A 16 -16.98 1.76 3.06
C LEU A 16 -16.42 0.35 2.81
N VAL A 17 -15.54 -0.08 3.70
CA VAL A 17 -15.02 -1.45 3.70
C VAL A 17 -15.48 -2.11 4.99
N GLU A 18 -16.35 -3.11 4.86
CA GLU A 18 -16.70 -3.97 5.98
C GLU A 18 -15.71 -5.13 6.06
N ALA A 19 -15.20 -5.37 7.26
CA ALA A 19 -14.20 -6.39 7.47
C ALA A 19 -14.28 -6.96 8.89
N SER A 20 -14.61 -8.25 8.98
CA SER A 20 -14.70 -9.01 10.24
C SER A 20 -13.33 -9.24 10.87
N ALA A 21 -13.28 -9.65 12.14
CA ALA A 21 -12.01 -10.04 12.77
C ALA A 21 -11.26 -11.08 11.92
N GLY A 22 -9.94 -10.93 11.79
CA GLY A 22 -9.10 -11.85 11.01
C GLY A 22 -9.11 -11.70 9.49
N THR A 23 -9.88 -10.79 8.89
CA THR A 23 -9.99 -10.68 7.41
C THR A 23 -8.93 -9.78 6.75
N GLY A 24 -7.75 -9.62 7.36
CA GLY A 24 -6.65 -8.88 6.74
C GLY A 24 -6.83 -7.37 6.59
N LYS A 25 -7.64 -6.72 7.45
CA LYS A 25 -7.87 -5.24 7.42
C LYS A 25 -6.59 -4.41 7.34
N THR A 26 -5.64 -4.69 8.23
CA THR A 26 -4.38 -3.95 8.31
C THR A 26 -3.50 -4.19 7.08
N PHE A 27 -3.54 -5.39 6.52
CA PHE A 27 -2.89 -5.72 5.26
C PHE A 27 -3.49 -4.92 4.09
N ALA A 28 -4.83 -4.87 3.99
CA ALA A 28 -5.51 -4.08 2.98
C ALA A 28 -5.18 -2.58 3.08
N LEU A 29 -5.18 -2.02 4.29
CA LEU A 29 -4.81 -0.60 4.51
C LEU A 29 -3.37 -0.30 4.10
N ALA A 30 -2.41 -1.17 4.43
CA ALA A 30 -1.01 -0.97 4.03
C ALA A 30 -0.83 -0.98 2.50
N LEU A 31 -1.58 -1.84 1.80
CA LEU A 31 -1.56 -1.88 0.34
C LEU A 31 -2.26 -0.68 -0.31
N LEU A 32 -3.40 -0.24 0.24
CA LEU A 32 -4.05 0.98 -0.25
C LEU A 32 -3.13 2.20 -0.05
N TYR A 33 -2.39 2.26 1.06
CA TYR A 33 -1.38 3.29 1.29
C TYR A 33 -0.28 3.27 0.22
N LEU A 34 0.27 2.09 -0.08
CA LEU A 34 1.25 1.91 -1.15
C LEU A 34 0.69 2.34 -2.51
N ARG A 35 -0.55 1.97 -2.84
CA ARG A 35 -1.23 2.39 -4.07
C ARG A 35 -1.41 3.90 -4.15
N LEU A 36 -1.72 4.59 -3.04
CA LEU A 36 -1.82 6.05 -3.02
C LEU A 36 -0.48 6.72 -3.36
N ILE A 37 0.63 6.20 -2.85
CA ILE A 37 1.97 6.70 -3.22
C ILE A 37 2.26 6.41 -4.69
N LEU A 38 2.08 5.17 -5.14
CA LEU A 38 2.47 4.74 -6.49
C LEU A 38 1.57 5.31 -7.58
N GLU A 39 0.25 5.21 -7.43
CA GLU A 39 -0.74 5.56 -8.45
C GLU A 39 -1.16 7.03 -8.38
N LYS A 40 -1.25 7.61 -7.17
CA LYS A 40 -1.66 9.02 -6.99
C LYS A 40 -0.47 9.96 -6.78
N GLY A 41 0.74 9.44 -6.55
CA GLY A 41 1.92 10.27 -6.32
C GLY A 41 1.82 11.11 -5.05
N LEU A 42 1.05 10.66 -4.05
CA LEU A 42 0.91 11.36 -2.78
C LEU A 42 2.16 11.13 -1.92
N HIS A 43 2.64 12.20 -1.30
CA HIS A 43 3.65 12.11 -0.24
C HIS A 43 3.01 11.59 1.06
N PRO A 44 3.72 10.84 1.92
CA PRO A 44 3.18 10.35 3.19
C PRO A 44 2.48 11.40 4.05
N SER A 45 2.98 12.64 4.06
CA SER A 45 2.38 13.77 4.80
C SER A 45 1.01 14.20 4.28
N GLN A 46 0.60 13.72 3.10
CA GLN A 46 -0.72 13.98 2.51
C GLN A 46 -1.71 12.85 2.78
N ILE A 47 -1.29 11.79 3.49
CA ILE A 47 -2.13 10.62 3.79
C ILE A 47 -2.35 10.52 5.31
N LEU A 48 -3.58 10.73 5.75
CA LEU A 48 -3.98 10.56 7.14
C LEU A 48 -4.59 9.18 7.34
N VAL A 49 -4.02 8.42 8.28
CA VAL A 49 -4.57 7.14 8.74
C VAL A 49 -4.88 7.26 10.23
N VAL A 50 -6.09 6.91 10.62
CA VAL A 50 -6.57 6.98 12.01
C VAL A 50 -7.03 5.62 12.48
N THR A 51 -6.73 5.31 13.74
CA THR A 51 -7.11 4.04 14.40
C THR A 51 -7.63 4.32 15.80
N TYR A 52 -8.37 3.37 16.37
CA TYR A 52 -9.04 3.55 17.67
C TYR A 52 -8.07 3.58 18.86
N THR A 53 -6.92 2.89 18.77
CA THR A 53 -5.95 2.80 19.85
C THR A 53 -4.54 3.16 19.38
N GLU A 54 -3.72 3.70 20.29
CA GLU A 54 -2.31 3.99 20.04
C GLU A 54 -1.51 2.75 19.63
N ALA A 55 -1.80 1.60 20.23
CA ALA A 55 -1.17 0.33 19.88
C ALA A 55 -1.48 -0.05 18.41
N ALA A 56 -2.73 0.10 17.97
CA ALA A 56 -3.11 -0.15 16.59
C ALA A 56 -2.47 0.87 15.63
N THR A 57 -2.35 2.14 16.05
CA THR A 57 -1.63 3.18 15.28
C THR A 57 -0.18 2.76 15.04
N LYS A 58 0.53 2.34 16.10
CA LYS A 58 1.92 1.89 16.01
C LYS A 58 2.06 0.67 15.11
N GLU A 59 1.24 -0.35 15.34
CA GLU A 59 1.26 -1.58 14.54
C GLU A 59 1.01 -1.29 13.05
N LEU A 60 0.01 -0.46 12.73
CA LEU A 60 -0.30 -0.12 11.35
C LEU A 60 0.82 0.70 10.70
N ARG A 61 1.42 1.65 11.44
CA ARG A 61 2.59 2.41 10.97
C ARG A 61 3.75 1.48 10.63
N ASP A 62 4.08 0.55 11.51
CA ASP A 62 5.17 -0.41 11.28
C ASP A 62 4.89 -1.27 10.04
N ARG A 63 3.65 -1.77 9.90
CA ARG A 63 3.22 -2.54 8.73
C ARG A 63 3.32 -1.74 7.42
N ILE A 64 2.91 -0.47 7.43
CA ILE A 64 3.03 0.41 6.26
C ILE A 64 4.51 0.58 5.89
N ARG A 65 5.37 0.92 6.86
CA ARG A 65 6.81 1.12 6.62
C ARG A 65 7.47 -0.14 6.06
N THR A 66 7.21 -1.30 6.65
CA THR A 66 7.72 -2.58 6.15
C THR A 66 7.26 -2.83 4.72
N ARG A 67 5.98 -2.57 4.42
CA ARG A 67 5.42 -2.76 3.09
C ARG A 67 6.07 -1.84 2.05
N LEU A 68 6.27 -0.57 2.38
CA LEU A 68 6.96 0.39 1.50
C LEU A 68 8.40 -0.05 1.23
N ALA A 69 9.14 -0.47 2.26
CA ALA A 69 10.51 -0.96 2.10
C ALA A 69 10.60 -2.20 1.21
N GLN A 70 9.68 -3.17 1.40
CA GLN A 70 9.59 -4.36 0.55
C GLN A 70 9.26 -4.02 -0.91
N ALA A 71 8.33 -3.08 -1.12
CA ALA A 71 8.01 -2.60 -2.46
C ALA A 71 9.20 -1.86 -3.09
N PHE A 72 9.90 -1.02 -2.34
CA PHE A 72 11.10 -0.33 -2.82
C PHE A 72 12.15 -1.32 -3.30
N GLN A 73 12.47 -2.33 -2.49
CA GLN A 73 13.41 -3.38 -2.87
C GLN A 73 13.00 -4.09 -4.17
N ALA A 74 11.73 -4.47 -4.31
CA ALA A 74 11.21 -5.12 -5.52
C ALA A 74 11.27 -4.21 -6.77
N PHE A 75 11.13 -2.90 -6.58
CA PHE A 75 11.18 -1.92 -7.68
C PHE A 75 12.62 -1.55 -8.07
N THR A 76 13.60 -1.79 -7.19
CA THR A 76 15.02 -1.48 -7.43
C THR A 76 15.88 -2.67 -7.80
N ASP A 77 15.50 -3.88 -7.38
CA ASP A 77 16.27 -5.11 -7.60
C ASP A 77 15.49 -6.06 -8.54
N PRO A 78 15.94 -6.23 -9.80
CA PRO A 78 15.28 -7.13 -10.77
C PRO A 78 15.23 -8.60 -10.33
N GLN A 79 16.08 -9.03 -9.39
CA GLN A 79 16.07 -10.39 -8.84
C GLN A 79 15.07 -10.55 -7.68
N ASN A 80 14.51 -9.45 -7.17
CA ASN A 80 13.54 -9.44 -6.10
C ASN A 80 12.14 -9.26 -6.66
N GLU A 81 11.38 -10.35 -6.72
CA GLU A 81 9.99 -10.33 -7.18
C GLU A 81 9.02 -9.69 -6.16
N GLY A 82 9.50 -9.21 -5.01
CA GLY A 82 8.67 -8.64 -3.96
C GLY A 82 7.97 -9.68 -3.07
N PRO A 83 7.33 -9.22 -1.99
CA PRO A 83 6.88 -10.07 -0.88
C PRO A 83 5.64 -10.91 -1.20
N ASP A 84 4.83 -10.50 -2.18
CA ASP A 84 3.60 -11.19 -2.57
C ASP A 84 3.11 -10.76 -3.97
N GLU A 85 2.09 -11.47 -4.46
CA GLU A 85 1.46 -11.27 -5.78
C GLU A 85 0.95 -9.85 -6.00
N LEU A 86 0.54 -9.15 -4.93
CA LEU A 86 -0.01 -7.80 -5.03
C LEU A 86 1.10 -6.80 -5.37
N VAL A 87 2.27 -6.91 -4.74
CA VAL A 87 3.43 -6.09 -5.10
C VAL A 87 3.93 -6.42 -6.51
N ARG A 88 3.98 -7.70 -6.88
CA ARG A 88 4.33 -8.15 -8.26
C ARG A 88 3.40 -7.53 -9.29
N THR A 89 2.10 -7.53 -9.01
CA THR A 89 1.09 -6.94 -9.89
C THR A 89 1.22 -5.41 -9.96
N LEU A 90 1.57 -4.74 -8.87
CA LEU A 90 1.83 -3.30 -8.90
C LEU A 90 3.07 -2.96 -9.71
N LEU A 91 4.14 -3.74 -9.56
CA LEU A 91 5.35 -3.60 -10.36
C LEU A 91 5.06 -3.76 -11.86
N SER A 92 4.33 -4.81 -12.25
CA SER A 92 3.98 -5.05 -13.66
C SER A 92 3.02 -4.00 -14.26
N ARG A 93 2.18 -3.36 -13.42
CA ARG A 93 1.30 -2.25 -13.83
C ARG A 93 1.99 -0.88 -13.86
N THR A 94 3.22 -0.78 -13.34
CA THR A 94 3.93 0.49 -13.26
C THR A 94 4.61 0.81 -14.59
N ALA A 95 4.12 1.83 -15.28
CA ALA A 95 4.69 2.26 -16.56
C ALA A 95 6.02 3.04 -16.42
N ASP A 96 6.19 3.79 -15.34
CA ASP A 96 7.37 4.62 -15.08
C ASP A 96 8.05 4.15 -13.78
N LEU A 97 8.94 3.16 -13.94
CA LEU A 97 9.68 2.57 -12.82
C LEU A 97 10.58 3.58 -12.10
N PRO A 98 11.39 4.42 -12.80
CA PRO A 98 12.19 5.46 -12.13
C PRO A 98 11.34 6.40 -11.25
N ARG A 99 10.18 6.84 -11.74
CA ARG A 99 9.29 7.71 -10.96
C ARG A 99 8.68 6.98 -9.76
N ALA A 100 8.34 5.71 -9.91
CA ALA A 100 7.84 4.90 -8.79
C ALA A 100 8.91 4.71 -7.72
N VAL A 101 10.15 4.39 -8.11
CA VAL A 101 11.29 4.30 -7.19
C VAL A 101 11.50 5.63 -6.46
N GLN A 102 11.48 6.76 -7.16
CA GLN A 102 11.60 8.09 -6.54
C GLN A 102 10.50 8.33 -5.49
N ARG A 103 9.25 7.97 -5.80
CA ARG A 103 8.12 8.11 -4.87
C ARG A 103 8.28 7.24 -3.63
N LEU A 104 8.79 6.02 -3.79
CA LEU A 104 9.02 5.07 -2.70
C LEU A 104 10.22 5.48 -1.83
N ASP A 105 11.28 6.02 -2.43
CA ASP A 105 12.46 6.54 -1.71
C ASP A 105 12.11 7.74 -0.82
N GLN A 106 11.17 8.56 -1.27
CA GLN A 106 10.66 9.72 -0.54
C GLN A 106 9.58 9.39 0.50
N ALA A 107 9.21 8.11 0.66
CA ALA A 107 8.07 7.68 1.47
C ALA A 107 8.42 7.16 2.88
#